data_AF-A0A959K5E4-F1
#
_entry.id   AF-A0A959K5E4-F1
#
_cell.length_a   1.000
_cell.length_b   1.000
_cell.length_c   1.000
_cell.angle_alpha   90.00
_cell.angle_beta   90.00
_cell.angle_gamma   90.00
#
_symmetry.space_group_name_H-M   'P 1'
#
loop_
_entity.id
_entity.type
_entity.pdbx_description
1 polymer ?
#
loop_
_entity_poly.entity_id
_entity_poly.type
_entity_poly.pdbx_seq_one_letter_code
_entity_poly.pdbx_strand_id
1 'polypeptide(L)'
;MVRSFTLFWAVFIVFFHTKGFGQENIKKLYFNDWQYDLDGSDECQQFFKMQCISPELAQELYYALELIFADDKLVQANELELGQPTPKTLGPNEIGLPFPEVKPQPIYHLYWSADRDAKSYLGGQPPADFDISQYDSLACIQYLGMFSHLDEGFAWLPCDLHLFAPIYQDFNELYIDYSDPMHPVVLNNGFSMFSSAWDKLQRDSRIVYEKVFFSTDRIEDLDGGLGHTGIPDWVQSHVYPISPINHKPMRFLAQLKSNRGVDVIDCSIKEENDFLAYYFEEMNFWGDGDLYIFFEPESSVLCLFIQIT
;
A
#
# COMPACT_ATOMS: atom_id res chain seq x y z
N MET A 1 -72.21 -56.44 35.77
CA MET A 1 -71.61 -55.13 35.50
C MET A 1 -70.10 -55.32 35.54
N VAL A 2 -69.51 -55.64 34.39
CA VAL A 2 -68.07 -55.95 34.21
C VAL A 2 -67.42 -54.67 33.71
N ARG A 3 -66.33 -54.21 34.33
CA ARG A 3 -65.49 -53.15 33.78
C ARG A 3 -64.06 -53.64 33.63
N SER A 4 -63.58 -53.41 32.41
CA SER A 4 -62.35 -53.85 31.80
C SER A 4 -61.10 -53.27 32.47
N PHE A 5 -60.05 -54.08 32.53
CA PHE A 5 -58.67 -53.62 32.66
C PHE A 5 -58.21 -53.03 31.33
N THR A 6 -57.48 -51.91 31.38
CA THR A 6 -56.71 -51.39 30.24
C THR A 6 -55.28 -51.17 30.69
N LEU A 7 -54.37 -51.86 30.00
CA LEU A 7 -52.92 -51.85 30.15
C LEU A 7 -52.36 -50.55 29.55
N PHE A 8 -51.51 -49.81 30.28
CA PHE A 8 -50.72 -48.71 29.71
C PHE A 8 -49.27 -49.17 29.53
N TRP A 9 -48.78 -49.10 28.29
CA TRP A 9 -47.39 -49.30 27.91
C TRP A 9 -46.56 -48.06 28.26
N ALA A 10 -45.47 -48.23 29.00
CA ALA A 10 -44.47 -47.20 29.21
C ALA A 10 -43.39 -47.29 28.11
N VAL A 11 -43.26 -46.23 27.33
CA VAL A 11 -42.16 -46.05 26.35
C VAL A 11 -40.97 -45.45 27.09
N PHE A 12 -39.84 -46.17 27.12
CA PHE A 12 -38.55 -45.64 27.58
C PHE A 12 -37.95 -44.76 26.47
N ILE A 13 -37.88 -43.44 26.71
CA ILE A 13 -37.06 -42.53 25.92
C ILE A 13 -35.63 -42.61 26.45
N VAL A 14 -34.75 -43.26 25.69
CA VAL A 14 -33.30 -43.22 25.93
C VAL A 14 -32.79 -41.89 25.39
N PHE A 15 -32.45 -40.96 26.29
CA PHE A 15 -31.70 -39.77 25.94
C PHE A 15 -30.27 -40.18 25.58
N PHE A 16 -29.94 -40.19 24.29
CA PHE A 16 -28.55 -40.12 23.85
C PHE A 16 -28.02 -38.73 24.21
N HIS A 17 -27.13 -38.68 25.20
CA HIS A 17 -26.21 -37.55 25.37
C HIS A 17 -25.28 -37.52 24.15
N THR A 18 -25.66 -36.77 23.11
CA THR A 18 -24.69 -36.27 22.14
C THR A 18 -23.78 -35.31 22.90
N LYS A 19 -22.54 -35.76 23.17
CA LYS A 19 -21.46 -34.84 23.53
C LYS A 19 -21.46 -33.73 22.50
N GLY A 20 -21.60 -32.49 22.95
CA GLY A 20 -21.46 -31.32 22.10
C GLY A 20 -20.12 -31.41 21.40
N PHE A 21 -20.15 -31.56 20.07
CA PHE A 21 -19.07 -31.06 19.23
C PHE A 21 -18.96 -29.58 19.58
N GLY A 22 -17.80 -29.17 20.11
CA GLY A 22 -17.50 -27.76 20.28
C GLY A 22 -17.74 -27.07 18.94
N GLN A 23 -18.40 -25.92 18.96
CA GLN A 23 -18.38 -25.05 17.78
C GLN A 23 -16.91 -24.74 17.52
N GLU A 24 -16.36 -25.28 16.44
CA GLU A 24 -15.04 -24.89 15.96
C GLU A 24 -15.02 -23.36 15.85
N ASN A 25 -14.04 -22.73 16.47
CA ASN A 25 -13.91 -21.29 16.42
C ASN A 25 -13.34 -20.91 15.05
N ILE A 26 -14.22 -20.66 14.09
CA ILE A 26 -13.84 -20.30 12.72
C ILE A 26 -13.56 -18.80 12.64
N LYS A 27 -12.38 -18.45 12.15
CA LYS A 27 -11.96 -17.08 11.83
C LYS A 27 -11.58 -16.99 10.37
N LYS A 28 -11.76 -15.80 9.79
CA LYS A 28 -11.42 -15.50 8.40
C LYS A 28 -10.59 -14.23 8.30
N LEU A 29 -9.63 -14.23 7.39
CA LEU A 29 -8.86 -13.05 7.01
C LEU A 29 -8.82 -12.93 5.49
N TYR A 30 -8.73 -11.71 5.01
CA TYR A 30 -8.72 -11.37 3.59
C TYR A 30 -7.49 -10.54 3.25
N PHE A 31 -6.90 -10.74 2.08
CA PHE A 31 -5.68 -10.06 1.64
C PHE A 31 -5.76 -9.61 0.17
N ASN A 32 -5.18 -8.45 -0.16
CA ASN A 32 -5.11 -7.86 -1.52
C ASN A 32 -4.04 -8.52 -2.41
N ASP A 33 -3.59 -9.73 -2.07
CA ASP A 33 -2.67 -10.50 -2.88
C ASP A 33 -2.85 -11.99 -2.58
N TRP A 34 -2.46 -12.83 -3.53
CA TRP A 34 -2.55 -14.28 -3.47
C TRP A 34 -1.20 -14.99 -3.71
N GLN A 35 -0.16 -14.26 -4.14
CA GLN A 35 1.14 -14.81 -4.54
C GLN A 35 2.17 -14.89 -3.40
N TYR A 36 1.76 -15.44 -2.24
CA TYR A 36 2.64 -15.60 -1.08
C TYR A 36 2.74 -17.05 -0.60
N ASP A 37 3.94 -17.41 -0.18
CA ASP A 37 4.20 -18.62 0.59
C ASP A 37 3.73 -18.43 2.04
N LEU A 38 2.76 -19.22 2.48
CA LEU A 38 2.20 -19.13 3.83
C LEU A 38 3.02 -19.98 4.82
N ASP A 39 4.33 -19.74 4.87
CA ASP A 39 5.30 -20.58 5.59
C ASP A 39 5.64 -20.09 7.02
N GLY A 40 5.09 -18.94 7.42
CA GLY A 40 5.33 -18.33 8.72
C GLY A 40 6.67 -17.60 8.86
N SER A 41 7.41 -17.41 7.77
CA SER A 41 8.61 -16.56 7.69
C SER A 41 8.33 -15.10 8.03
N ASP A 42 9.39 -14.31 8.23
CA ASP A 42 9.25 -12.86 8.44
C ASP A 42 8.56 -12.16 7.28
N GLU A 43 8.79 -12.62 6.04
CA GLU A 43 8.12 -12.13 4.83
C GLU A 43 6.61 -12.44 4.86
N CYS A 44 6.24 -13.67 5.24
CA CYS A 44 4.85 -14.04 5.47
C CYS A 44 4.18 -13.15 6.55
N GLN A 45 4.90 -12.81 7.63
CA GLN A 45 4.39 -11.89 8.65
C GLN A 45 4.25 -10.45 8.15
N GLN A 46 5.14 -9.99 7.27
CA GLN A 46 5.03 -8.67 6.63
C GLN A 46 3.83 -8.61 5.70
N PHE A 47 3.64 -9.65 4.88
CA PHE A 47 2.46 -9.82 4.05
C PHE A 47 1.17 -9.66 4.86
N PHE A 48 1.03 -10.41 5.97
CA PHE A 48 -0.17 -10.31 6.79
C PHE A 48 -0.42 -8.90 7.34
N LYS A 49 0.62 -8.16 7.70
CA LYS A 49 0.47 -6.80 8.27
C LYS A 49 0.13 -5.74 7.23
N MET A 50 0.65 -5.90 6.01
CA MET A 50 0.55 -4.88 4.96
C MET A 50 -0.54 -5.14 3.94
N GLN A 51 -1.04 -6.36 3.81
CA GLN A 51 -2.02 -6.71 2.79
C GLN A 51 -3.39 -7.07 3.37
N CYS A 52 -3.56 -7.11 4.70
CA CYS A 52 -4.85 -7.46 5.31
C CYS A 52 -5.91 -6.40 5.02
N ILE A 53 -7.03 -6.84 4.45
CA ILE A 53 -8.14 -6.00 4.01
C ILE A 53 -9.48 -6.44 4.62
N SER A 54 -10.49 -5.59 4.46
CA SER A 54 -11.85 -5.91 4.89
C SER A 54 -12.47 -6.96 3.97
N PRO A 55 -13.42 -7.77 4.49
CA PRO A 55 -14.18 -8.69 3.65
C PRO A 55 -15.00 -8.00 2.56
N GLU A 56 -15.44 -6.75 2.79
CA GLU A 56 -16.17 -5.95 1.82
C GLU A 56 -15.28 -5.62 0.62
N LEU A 57 -14.09 -5.06 0.86
CA LEU A 57 -13.13 -4.75 -0.19
C LEU A 57 -12.69 -6.01 -0.96
N ALA A 58 -12.47 -7.12 -0.26
CA ALA A 58 -12.08 -8.38 -0.89
C ALA A 58 -13.11 -8.91 -1.92
N GLN A 59 -14.36 -8.47 -1.85
CA GLN A 59 -15.41 -8.83 -2.83
C GLN A 59 -15.38 -7.95 -4.08
N GLU A 60 -14.88 -6.72 -3.97
CA GLU A 60 -14.81 -5.74 -5.06
C GLU A 60 -13.52 -5.86 -5.87
N LEU A 61 -12.44 -6.36 -5.26
CA LEU A 61 -11.16 -6.55 -5.93
C LEU A 61 -11.21 -7.63 -7.02
N TYR A 62 -10.38 -7.43 -8.05
CA TYR A 62 -10.24 -8.42 -9.12
C TYR A 62 -9.63 -9.72 -8.60
N TYR A 63 -8.61 -9.63 -7.74
CA TYR A 63 -8.02 -10.77 -7.03
C TYR A 63 -7.86 -10.47 -5.54
N ALA A 64 -8.16 -11.45 -4.70
CA ALA A 64 -7.87 -11.43 -3.27
C ALA A 64 -7.63 -12.87 -2.73
N LEU A 65 -7.13 -12.98 -1.50
CA LEU A 65 -6.92 -14.26 -0.81
C LEU A 65 -7.78 -14.32 0.45
N GLU A 66 -8.61 -15.34 0.59
CA GLU A 66 -9.33 -15.68 1.83
C GLU A 66 -8.58 -16.80 2.56
N LEU A 67 -8.22 -16.56 3.82
CA LEU A 67 -7.65 -17.56 4.72
C LEU A 67 -8.66 -17.92 5.81
N ILE A 68 -8.91 -19.21 6.00
CA ILE A 68 -9.86 -19.75 6.98
C ILE A 68 -9.10 -20.53 8.05
N PHE A 69 -9.30 -20.11 9.29
CA PHE A 69 -8.66 -20.70 10.47
C PHE A 69 -9.71 -21.39 11.34
N ALA A 70 -9.41 -22.59 11.80
CA ALA A 70 -10.17 -23.32 12.81
C ALA A 70 -9.27 -23.56 14.02
N ASP A 71 -9.75 -23.20 15.21
CA ASP A 71 -8.98 -23.31 16.46
C ASP A 71 -7.58 -22.67 16.36
N ASP A 72 -7.54 -21.45 15.79
CA ASP A 72 -6.35 -20.63 15.55
C ASP A 72 -5.30 -21.25 14.61
N LYS A 73 -5.72 -22.17 13.75
CA LYS A 73 -4.86 -22.85 12.77
C LYS A 73 -5.42 -22.75 11.36
N LEU A 74 -4.57 -22.46 10.39
CA LEU A 74 -4.97 -22.41 8.99
C LEU A 74 -5.41 -23.80 8.52
N VAL A 75 -6.65 -23.88 8.02
CA VAL A 75 -7.25 -25.14 7.54
C VAL A 75 -7.66 -25.07 6.08
N GLN A 76 -7.88 -23.87 5.53
CA GLN A 76 -8.28 -23.67 4.14
C GLN A 76 -7.83 -22.29 3.66
N ALA A 77 -7.51 -22.20 2.37
CA ALA A 77 -7.32 -20.95 1.64
C ALA A 77 -8.17 -20.96 0.37
N ASN A 78 -8.71 -19.81 -0.02
CA ASN A 78 -9.40 -19.62 -1.28
C ASN A 78 -8.81 -18.41 -2.01
N GLU A 79 -8.56 -18.54 -3.30
CA GLU A 79 -8.37 -17.40 -4.19
C GLU A 79 -9.75 -16.83 -4.51
N LEU A 80 -9.91 -15.52 -4.37
CA LEU A 80 -11.12 -14.80 -4.72
C LEU A 80 -10.88 -14.11 -6.06
N GLU A 81 -11.67 -14.44 -7.08
CA GLU A 81 -11.70 -13.68 -8.35
C GLU A 81 -13.05 -12.99 -8.44
N LEU A 82 -13.08 -11.65 -8.42
CA LEU A 82 -14.31 -10.85 -8.36
C LEU A 82 -15.26 -11.33 -7.25
N GLY A 83 -14.69 -11.55 -6.05
CA GLY A 83 -15.38 -12.06 -4.87
C GLY A 83 -15.82 -13.53 -4.93
N GLN A 84 -15.56 -14.26 -6.03
CA GLN A 84 -15.91 -15.68 -6.15
C GLN A 84 -14.77 -16.57 -5.63
N PRO A 85 -15.01 -17.40 -4.59
CA PRO A 85 -13.96 -18.23 -4.01
C PRO A 85 -13.68 -19.48 -4.83
N THR A 86 -12.40 -19.71 -5.13
CA THR A 86 -11.84 -20.94 -5.68
C THR A 86 -10.86 -21.54 -4.67
N PRO A 87 -11.02 -22.81 -4.25
CA PRO A 87 -10.12 -23.41 -3.27
C PRO A 87 -8.66 -23.45 -3.75
N LYS A 88 -7.74 -22.91 -2.93
CA LYS A 88 -6.29 -23.04 -3.10
C LYS A 88 -5.81 -24.27 -2.33
N THR A 89 -4.98 -25.09 -2.96
CA THR A 89 -4.38 -26.25 -2.28
C THR A 89 -3.28 -25.78 -1.35
N LEU A 90 -3.41 -26.05 -0.05
CA LEU A 90 -2.38 -25.74 0.93
C LEU A 90 -1.21 -26.74 0.86
N GLY A 91 0.00 -26.21 0.91
CA GLY A 91 1.23 -26.99 1.07
C GLY A 91 1.38 -27.54 2.49
N PRO A 92 2.24 -28.57 2.69
CA PRO A 92 2.45 -29.17 4.01
C PRO A 92 2.93 -28.21 5.09
N ASN A 93 3.63 -27.14 4.71
CA ASN A 93 4.16 -26.13 5.63
C ASN A 93 3.14 -25.03 5.95
N GLU A 94 2.06 -24.91 5.16
CA GLU A 94 1.03 -23.89 5.35
C GLU A 94 -0.09 -24.41 6.27
N ILE A 95 -0.37 -25.72 6.22
CA ILE A 95 -1.38 -26.35 7.06
C ILE A 95 -1.01 -26.19 8.53
N GLY A 96 -1.94 -25.62 9.31
CA GLY A 96 -1.73 -25.42 10.73
C GLY A 96 -0.98 -24.14 11.08
N LEU A 97 -0.70 -23.26 10.10
CA LEU A 97 -0.13 -21.93 10.36
C LEU A 97 -0.96 -21.20 11.42
N PRO A 98 -0.34 -20.64 12.47
CA PRO A 98 -1.07 -19.93 13.53
C PRO A 98 -1.83 -18.72 13.00
N PHE A 99 -2.98 -18.42 13.59
CA PHE A 99 -3.74 -17.22 13.30
C PHE A 99 -2.91 -15.95 13.56
N PRO A 100 -2.68 -15.08 12.56
CA PRO A 100 -1.90 -13.87 12.75
C PRO A 100 -2.73 -12.78 13.45
N GLU A 101 -2.11 -12.07 14.40
CA GLU A 101 -2.73 -10.92 15.06
C GLU A 101 -2.63 -9.66 14.19
N VAL A 102 -3.47 -9.59 13.15
CA VAL A 102 -3.55 -8.47 12.21
C VAL A 102 -4.94 -7.87 12.17
N LYS A 103 -5.03 -6.62 11.73
CA LYS A 103 -6.29 -5.92 11.51
C LYS A 103 -6.33 -5.43 10.06
N PRO A 104 -7.51 -5.46 9.42
CA PRO A 104 -7.71 -4.81 8.13
C PRO A 104 -7.22 -3.36 8.15
N GLN A 105 -6.44 -2.98 7.15
CA GLN A 105 -6.03 -1.59 6.95
C GLN A 105 -7.18 -0.83 6.27
N PRO A 106 -7.58 0.34 6.77
CA PRO A 106 -8.48 1.22 6.02
C PRO A 106 -7.75 1.73 4.78
N ILE A 107 -8.45 1.74 3.64
CA ILE A 107 -7.94 2.28 2.39
C ILE A 107 -8.55 3.65 2.16
N TYR A 108 -7.72 4.56 1.66
CA TYR A 108 -8.17 5.87 1.24
C TYR A 108 -7.65 6.16 -0.17
N HIS A 109 -8.52 6.71 -1.00
CA HIS A 109 -8.10 7.30 -2.26
C HIS A 109 -7.61 8.73 -2.06
N LEU A 110 -6.71 9.14 -2.94
CA LEU A 110 -6.21 10.52 -3.02
C LEU A 110 -6.97 11.23 -4.15
N TYR A 111 -8.04 11.94 -3.80
CA TYR A 111 -8.87 12.64 -4.78
C TYR A 111 -8.54 14.12 -4.84
N TRP A 112 -8.58 14.69 -6.05
CA TRP A 112 -8.54 16.14 -6.23
C TRP A 112 -9.55 16.83 -5.34
N SER A 113 -9.06 17.82 -4.60
CA SER A 113 -9.90 18.60 -3.71
C SER A 113 -9.99 20.02 -4.21
N ALA A 114 -11.22 20.45 -4.52
CA ALA A 114 -11.52 21.86 -4.71
C ALA A 114 -11.60 22.62 -3.36
N ASP A 115 -11.52 21.90 -2.24
CA ASP A 115 -11.51 22.49 -0.91
C ASP A 115 -10.19 23.24 -0.70
N ARG A 116 -10.30 24.51 -0.34
CA ARG A 116 -9.15 25.37 -0.04
C ARG A 116 -8.55 25.06 1.33
N ASP A 117 -9.25 24.29 2.16
CA ASP A 117 -8.76 23.83 3.44
C ASP A 117 -7.97 22.51 3.35
N ALA A 118 -8.00 21.81 2.22
CA ALA A 118 -7.16 20.64 1.96
C ALA A 118 -5.68 20.97 2.22
N LYS A 119 -5.00 20.11 2.98
CA LYS A 119 -3.62 20.37 3.46
C LYS A 119 -2.60 19.67 2.59
N SER A 120 -2.86 18.43 2.18
CA SER A 120 -2.01 17.72 1.24
C SER A 120 -2.16 18.25 -0.20
N TYR A 121 -1.05 18.19 -0.94
CA TYR A 121 -1.01 18.60 -2.34
C TYR A 121 0.12 17.88 -3.09
N LEU A 122 -0.04 17.79 -4.41
CA LEU A 122 1.02 17.46 -5.35
C LEU A 122 1.44 18.70 -6.15
N GLY A 123 2.68 18.67 -6.64
CA GLY A 123 3.29 19.74 -7.40
C GLY A 123 3.50 21.04 -6.61
N GLY A 124 3.54 22.16 -7.33
CA GLY A 124 3.86 23.46 -6.76
C GLY A 124 5.36 23.67 -6.51
N GLN A 125 5.66 24.71 -5.73
CA GLN A 125 7.02 25.04 -5.33
C GLN A 125 7.29 24.52 -3.91
N PRO A 126 8.53 24.09 -3.59
CA PRO A 126 8.91 23.80 -2.22
C PRO A 126 8.75 25.06 -1.35
N PRO A 127 8.46 24.92 -0.05
CA PRO A 127 8.52 26.02 0.91
C PRO A 127 9.90 26.68 0.90
N ALA A 128 9.97 27.97 1.24
CA ALA A 128 11.23 28.73 1.23
C ALA A 128 12.32 28.13 2.16
N ASP A 129 11.89 27.50 3.25
CA ASP A 129 12.78 26.88 4.25
C ASP A 129 13.01 25.38 3.97
N PHE A 130 12.41 24.81 2.92
CA PHE A 130 12.62 23.41 2.54
C PHE A 130 13.84 23.31 1.61
N ASP A 131 14.98 22.85 2.15
CA ASP A 131 16.24 22.84 1.43
C ASP A 131 16.66 21.42 1.01
N ILE A 132 16.65 21.21 -0.31
CA ILE A 132 17.16 20.00 -0.98
C ILE A 132 18.26 20.33 -2.00
N SER A 133 18.78 21.57 -1.98
CA SER A 133 19.73 22.07 -2.99
C SER A 133 21.06 21.31 -3.02
N GLN A 134 21.41 20.66 -1.91
CA GLN A 134 22.58 19.79 -1.82
C GLN A 134 22.54 18.60 -2.81
N TYR A 135 21.37 18.25 -3.35
CA TYR A 135 21.20 17.15 -4.30
C TYR A 135 21.18 17.59 -5.78
N ASP A 136 21.07 18.89 -6.08
CA ASP A 136 20.95 19.42 -7.46
C ASP A 136 22.13 19.00 -8.37
N SER A 137 23.30 18.79 -7.77
CA SER A 137 24.50 18.36 -8.51
C SER A 137 24.61 16.83 -8.70
N LEU A 138 23.77 16.06 -8.01
CA LEU A 138 23.84 14.61 -7.92
C LEU A 138 22.82 13.93 -8.83
N ALA A 139 21.61 14.47 -8.92
CA ALA A 139 20.48 13.89 -9.64
C ALA A 139 19.47 14.97 -10.06
N CYS A 140 18.63 14.64 -11.03
CA CYS A 140 17.53 15.49 -11.48
C CYS A 140 16.33 15.37 -10.52
N ILE A 141 16.49 15.91 -9.31
CA ILE A 141 15.50 15.84 -8.24
C ILE A 141 14.31 16.74 -8.54
N GLN A 142 13.10 16.18 -8.46
CA GLN A 142 11.86 16.95 -8.54
C GLN A 142 11.21 17.03 -7.16
N TYR A 143 10.66 18.20 -6.84
CA TYR A 143 9.74 18.36 -5.72
C TYR A 143 8.35 17.87 -6.13
N LEU A 144 7.77 16.97 -5.35
CA LEU A 144 6.53 16.28 -5.71
C LEU A 144 5.30 16.82 -4.99
N GLY A 145 5.47 17.49 -3.84
CA GLY A 145 4.35 17.99 -3.04
C GLY A 145 4.54 17.74 -1.55
N MET A 146 3.43 17.65 -0.82
CA MET A 146 3.42 17.47 0.63
C MET A 146 2.21 16.64 1.06
N PHE A 147 2.43 15.69 1.96
CA PHE A 147 1.38 14.97 2.67
C PHE A 147 1.25 15.54 4.07
N SER A 148 0.04 15.89 4.49
CA SER A 148 -0.21 16.45 5.81
C SER A 148 -0.74 15.41 6.77
N HIS A 149 -0.17 15.38 7.98
CA HIS A 149 -0.69 14.57 9.08
C HIS A 149 -2.09 15.00 9.57
N LEU A 150 -2.63 16.10 9.04
CA LEU A 150 -3.98 16.55 9.33
C LEU A 150 -5.05 15.87 8.46
N ASP A 151 -4.65 15.24 7.34
CA ASP A 151 -5.56 14.46 6.51
C ASP A 151 -5.73 13.04 7.09
N GLU A 152 -6.96 12.51 7.06
CA GLU A 152 -7.32 11.28 7.79
C GLU A 152 -6.44 10.08 7.39
N GLY A 153 -6.18 9.90 6.08
CA GLY A 153 -5.33 8.82 5.58
C GLY A 153 -3.88 8.89 6.04
N PHE A 154 -3.42 10.06 6.48
CA PHE A 154 -2.04 10.32 6.91
C PHE A 154 -1.94 10.71 8.38
N ALA A 155 -3.03 10.61 9.15
CA ALA A 155 -3.08 11.02 10.57
C ALA A 155 -2.12 10.28 11.50
N TRP A 156 -1.49 9.21 11.00
CA TRP A 156 -0.46 8.45 11.72
C TRP A 156 0.97 8.98 11.51
N LEU A 157 1.18 9.91 10.57
CA LEU A 157 2.46 10.58 10.39
C LEU A 157 2.75 11.48 11.60
N PRO A 158 4.02 11.59 12.02
CA PRO A 158 4.40 12.46 13.14
C PRO A 158 4.40 13.96 12.78
N CYS A 159 4.47 14.30 11.50
CA CYS A 159 4.48 15.67 10.99
C CYS A 159 4.04 15.70 9.51
N ASP A 160 3.92 16.91 8.96
CA ASP A 160 3.79 17.09 7.51
C ASP A 160 5.07 16.62 6.81
N LEU A 161 4.90 15.97 5.66
CA LEU A 161 5.97 15.34 4.92
C LEU A 161 6.02 15.91 3.50
N HIS A 162 7.02 16.75 3.24
CA HIS A 162 7.37 17.17 1.89
C HIS A 162 8.02 16.02 1.12
N LEU A 163 7.74 15.89 -0.18
CA LEU A 163 8.21 14.80 -1.00
C LEU A 163 9.12 15.31 -2.13
N PHE A 164 10.22 14.61 -2.36
CA PHE A 164 11.11 14.83 -3.49
C PHE A 164 11.73 13.51 -3.96
N ALA A 165 11.95 13.37 -5.26
CA ALA A 165 12.63 12.22 -5.84
C ALA A 165 13.11 12.49 -7.27
N PRO A 166 14.10 11.74 -7.79
CA PRO A 166 14.48 11.77 -9.19
C PRO A 166 13.55 10.88 -10.02
N ILE A 167 12.30 11.29 -10.17
CA ILE A 167 11.21 10.48 -10.78
C ILE A 167 11.37 10.16 -12.27
N TYR A 168 12.36 10.75 -12.94
CA TYR A 168 12.78 10.42 -14.31
C TYR A 168 14.15 9.71 -14.33
N GLN A 169 14.53 9.05 -13.25
CA GLN A 169 15.76 8.29 -13.21
C GLN A 169 15.53 6.90 -12.62
N ASP A 170 16.45 6.02 -12.96
CA ASP A 170 16.47 4.65 -12.50
C ASP A 170 17.06 4.54 -11.10
N PHE A 171 16.21 4.27 -10.13
CA PHE A 171 16.62 3.98 -8.76
C PHE A 171 15.84 2.81 -8.18
N ASN A 172 16.55 1.91 -7.50
CA ASN A 172 15.95 0.77 -6.83
C ASN A 172 15.12 1.22 -5.62
N GLU A 173 15.76 1.87 -4.64
CA GLU A 173 15.15 2.35 -3.40
C GLU A 173 15.86 3.64 -3.00
N LEU A 174 15.12 4.67 -2.64
CA LEU A 174 15.63 5.95 -2.15
C LEU A 174 15.20 6.12 -0.69
N TYR A 175 16.18 6.05 0.22
CA TYR A 175 15.95 6.23 1.66
C TYR A 175 16.30 7.66 2.07
N ILE A 176 15.39 8.32 2.79
CA ILE A 176 15.53 9.72 3.20
C ILE A 176 15.18 9.85 4.67
N ASP A 177 16.08 10.43 5.45
CA ASP A 177 15.90 10.77 6.86
C ASP A 177 15.21 12.14 7.00
N TYR A 178 14.04 12.14 7.63
CA TYR A 178 13.22 13.32 7.96
C TYR A 178 13.28 13.66 9.46
N SER A 179 14.38 13.32 10.15
CA SER A 179 14.62 13.79 11.52
C SER A 179 14.58 15.33 11.63
N ASP A 180 14.93 16.03 10.55
CA ASP A 180 14.57 17.43 10.30
C ASP A 180 13.67 17.51 9.05
N PRO A 181 12.34 17.70 9.19
CA PRO A 181 11.42 17.67 8.07
C PRO A 181 11.66 18.72 6.99
N MET A 182 12.39 19.79 7.31
CA MET A 182 12.70 20.88 6.38
C MET A 182 14.09 20.75 5.74
N HIS A 183 14.94 19.86 6.27
CA HIS A 183 16.29 19.59 5.78
C HIS A 183 16.55 18.09 5.66
N PRO A 184 15.78 17.36 4.83
CA PRO A 184 15.86 15.90 4.75
C PRO A 184 17.20 15.41 4.18
N VAL A 185 17.70 14.30 4.74
CA VAL A 185 19.02 13.72 4.41
C VAL A 185 18.86 12.38 3.70
N VAL A 186 19.35 12.26 2.46
CA VAL A 186 19.36 11.00 1.72
C VAL A 186 20.40 10.06 2.34
N LEU A 187 19.96 8.84 2.69
CA LEU A 187 20.76 7.88 3.45
C LEU A 187 21.57 6.92 2.57
N ASN A 188 21.12 6.66 1.35
CA ASN A 188 21.83 5.78 0.42
C ASN A 188 22.85 6.58 -0.42
N ASN A 189 24.08 6.08 -0.53
CA ASN A 189 25.21 6.76 -1.18
C ASN A 189 25.18 6.75 -2.72
N GLY A 190 24.00 6.81 -3.35
CA GLY A 190 23.79 6.17 -4.64
C GLY A 190 23.24 6.97 -5.81
N PHE A 191 23.02 8.29 -5.74
CA PHE A 191 22.53 9.07 -6.90
C PHE A 191 23.40 8.89 -8.16
N SER A 192 24.69 8.58 -7.99
CA SER A 192 25.65 8.42 -9.08
C SER A 192 25.43 7.18 -9.96
N MET A 193 24.57 6.24 -9.56
CA MET A 193 24.28 5.03 -10.34
C MET A 193 22.97 5.10 -11.11
N PHE A 194 22.26 6.23 -11.03
CA PHE A 194 20.93 6.32 -11.65
C PHE A 194 21.06 6.52 -13.16
N SER A 195 20.58 5.53 -13.92
CA SER A 195 20.37 5.66 -15.37
C SER A 195 19.14 6.52 -15.66
N SER A 196 19.02 6.94 -16.91
CA SER A 196 17.84 7.65 -17.41
C SER A 196 17.56 7.09 -18.79
N ALA A 197 16.30 6.83 -19.10
CA ALA A 197 15.87 6.53 -20.47
C ALA A 197 15.82 7.78 -21.36
N TRP A 198 15.96 8.97 -20.76
CA TRP A 198 15.86 10.26 -21.42
C TRP A 198 17.25 10.89 -21.61
N ASP A 199 17.73 10.91 -22.85
CA ASP A 199 19.04 11.46 -23.22
C ASP A 199 19.16 12.97 -22.93
N LYS A 200 18.03 13.68 -22.92
CA LYS A 200 17.97 15.13 -22.69
C LYS A 200 17.91 15.52 -21.22
N LEU A 201 17.65 14.56 -20.33
CA LEU A 201 17.62 14.79 -18.90
C LEU A 201 19.04 15.08 -18.38
N GLN A 202 19.23 16.29 -17.87
CA GLN A 202 20.46 16.71 -17.19
C GLN A 202 20.20 16.79 -15.69
N ARG A 203 21.25 16.80 -14.86
CA ARG A 203 21.10 16.88 -13.39
C ARG A 203 20.45 18.18 -12.94
N ASP A 204 20.71 19.27 -13.65
CA ASP A 204 20.11 20.59 -13.42
C ASP A 204 18.79 20.79 -14.19
N SER A 205 18.24 19.72 -14.79
CA SER A 205 16.92 19.79 -15.41
C SER A 205 15.87 20.05 -14.32
N ARG A 206 15.08 21.08 -14.58
CA ARG A 206 13.97 21.51 -13.76
C ARG A 206 12.66 21.26 -14.47
N ILE A 207 11.73 20.63 -13.76
CA ILE A 207 10.33 20.49 -14.12
C ILE A 207 9.53 21.03 -12.94
N VAL A 208 8.60 21.92 -13.22
CA VAL A 208 7.71 22.50 -12.21
C VAL A 208 6.29 22.11 -12.56
N TYR A 209 5.60 21.59 -11.56
CA TYR A 209 4.22 21.16 -11.67
C TYR A 209 3.26 22.21 -11.12
N GLU A 210 2.05 22.26 -11.67
CA GLU A 210 0.93 22.96 -11.06
C GLU A 210 0.67 22.40 -9.66
N LYS A 211 0.30 23.29 -8.72
CA LYS A 211 -0.05 22.87 -7.37
C LYS A 211 -1.49 22.38 -7.35
N VAL A 212 -1.67 21.10 -7.06
CA VAL A 212 -2.98 20.45 -7.00
C VAL A 212 -3.22 19.93 -5.59
N PHE A 213 -4.27 20.41 -4.93
CA PHE A 213 -4.66 19.94 -3.61
C PHE A 213 -5.47 18.65 -3.71
N PHE A 214 -5.33 17.81 -2.68
CA PHE A 214 -6.08 16.56 -2.61
C PHE A 214 -6.53 16.27 -1.18
N SER A 215 -7.54 15.41 -1.05
CA SER A 215 -8.05 14.92 0.22
C SER A 215 -8.10 13.40 0.20
N THR A 216 -8.15 12.80 1.39
CA THR A 216 -8.24 11.35 1.57
C THR A 216 -9.67 10.97 1.92
N ASP A 217 -10.31 10.14 1.11
CA ASP A 217 -11.64 9.60 1.41
C ASP A 217 -11.58 8.07 1.50
N ARG A 218 -12.23 7.51 2.52
CA ARG A 218 -12.34 6.05 2.70
C ARG A 218 -13.20 5.47 1.61
N ILE A 219 -12.70 4.43 0.95
CA ILE A 219 -13.47 3.71 -0.05
C ILE A 219 -13.16 2.21 -0.06
N GLU A 220 -13.87 1.49 -0.94
CA GLU A 220 -13.81 0.03 -1.11
C GLU A 220 -13.30 -0.37 -2.52
N ASP A 221 -12.52 0.48 -3.19
CA ASP A 221 -11.80 0.13 -4.43
C ASP A 221 -10.36 0.68 -4.44
N LEU A 222 -9.50 0.20 -5.35
CA LEU A 222 -8.08 0.61 -5.48
C LEU A 222 -7.79 1.46 -6.73
N ASP A 223 -8.77 1.64 -7.62
CA ASP A 223 -8.55 2.30 -8.90
C ASP A 223 -9.26 3.66 -8.97
N GLY A 224 -8.54 4.71 -8.62
CA GLY A 224 -9.06 6.07 -8.72
C GLY A 224 -8.09 7.15 -8.28
N GLY A 225 -8.39 8.38 -8.69
CA GLY A 225 -7.69 9.59 -8.26
C GLY A 225 -6.22 9.70 -8.68
N LEU A 226 -5.44 10.33 -7.81
CA LEU A 226 -3.98 10.52 -7.91
C LEU A 226 -3.21 9.27 -7.46
N GLY A 227 -3.88 8.35 -6.77
CA GLY A 227 -3.26 7.27 -6.03
C GLY A 227 -4.09 6.86 -4.80
N HIS A 228 -3.51 6.06 -3.93
CA HIS A 228 -4.16 5.58 -2.71
C HIS A 228 -3.19 5.39 -1.54
N THR A 229 -3.73 5.22 -0.33
CA THR A 229 -3.03 4.82 0.90
C THR A 229 -3.79 3.72 1.63
N GLY A 230 -3.13 3.01 2.56
CA GLY A 230 -3.67 1.89 3.33
C GLY A 230 -2.89 0.61 3.10
N ILE A 231 -2.89 0.12 1.86
CA ILE A 231 -2.11 -1.04 1.41
C ILE A 231 -1.49 -0.76 0.03
N PRO A 232 -0.32 -1.32 -0.30
CA PRO A 232 0.23 -1.25 -1.65
C PRO A 232 -0.48 -2.21 -2.60
N ASP A 233 -0.71 -1.75 -3.83
CA ASP A 233 -1.20 -2.53 -4.96
C ASP A 233 -0.03 -2.84 -5.89
N TRP A 234 0.51 -4.05 -5.82
CA TRP A 234 1.79 -4.40 -6.44
C TRP A 234 1.65 -4.66 -7.93
N VAL A 235 2.46 -3.96 -8.72
CA VAL A 235 2.52 -4.13 -10.19
C VAL A 235 3.51 -5.23 -10.55
N GLN A 236 4.64 -5.28 -9.84
CA GLN A 236 5.73 -6.23 -10.05
C GLN A 236 5.97 -7.06 -8.79
N SER A 237 7.22 -7.41 -8.49
CA SER A 237 7.57 -8.12 -7.26
C SER A 237 7.39 -7.24 -6.03
N HIS A 238 7.01 -7.87 -4.94
CA HIS A 238 6.81 -7.23 -3.65
C HIS A 238 8.11 -6.74 -3.07
N VAL A 239 8.09 -5.52 -2.53
CA VAL A 239 9.22 -4.95 -1.80
C VAL A 239 8.71 -4.41 -0.48
N TYR A 240 9.12 -5.04 0.61
CA TYR A 240 8.76 -4.65 1.97
C TYR A 240 9.94 -3.96 2.64
N PRO A 241 10.09 -2.63 2.49
CA PRO A 241 11.29 -1.94 2.90
C PRO A 241 11.45 -1.99 4.43
N ILE A 242 12.71 -2.07 4.84
CA ILE A 242 13.14 -2.05 6.24
C ILE A 242 13.91 -0.77 6.46
N SER A 243 13.61 -0.02 7.54
CA SER A 243 14.35 1.20 7.85
C SER A 243 15.84 0.87 8.06
N PRO A 244 16.75 1.58 7.36
CA PRO A 244 18.19 1.37 7.52
C PRO A 244 18.72 1.85 8.88
N ILE A 245 17.94 2.64 9.63
CA ILE A 245 18.36 3.21 10.92
C ILE A 245 18.05 2.27 12.09
N ASN A 246 16.81 1.78 12.17
CA ASN A 246 16.36 0.97 13.32
C ASN A 246 15.97 -0.47 12.96
N HIS A 247 16.12 -0.86 11.70
CA HIS A 247 15.81 -2.19 11.17
C HIS A 247 14.36 -2.65 11.39
N LYS A 248 13.44 -1.70 11.60
CA LYS A 248 12.00 -1.99 11.67
C LYS A 248 11.38 -1.99 10.28
N PRO A 249 10.34 -2.81 10.05
CA PRO A 249 9.53 -2.73 8.85
C PRO A 249 8.91 -1.35 8.70
N MET A 250 9.00 -0.80 7.49
CA MET A 250 8.38 0.48 7.16
C MET A 250 6.91 0.28 6.83
N ARG A 251 6.08 1.29 7.11
CA ARG A 251 4.65 1.25 6.82
C ARG A 251 4.38 1.85 5.45
N PHE A 252 3.49 1.23 4.67
CA PHE A 252 3.03 1.81 3.42
C PHE A 252 2.35 3.16 3.69
N LEU A 253 2.83 4.20 3.00
CA LEU A 253 2.31 5.56 3.11
C LEU A 253 1.41 5.90 1.94
N ALA A 254 1.83 5.67 0.70
CA ALA A 254 0.99 5.88 -0.46
C ALA A 254 1.58 5.22 -1.71
N GLN A 255 0.74 5.02 -2.71
CA GLN A 255 1.11 4.74 -4.09
C GLN A 255 0.53 5.85 -4.96
N LEU A 256 1.38 6.52 -5.75
CA LEU A 256 0.99 7.56 -6.68
C LEU A 256 1.10 7.04 -8.11
N LYS A 257 0.09 7.32 -8.94
CA LYS A 257 0.04 6.88 -10.34
C LYS A 257 0.47 7.98 -11.30
N SER A 258 1.18 7.63 -12.36
CA SER A 258 1.59 8.57 -13.43
C SER A 258 0.39 9.18 -14.18
N ASN A 259 0.57 10.40 -14.70
CA ASN A 259 -0.36 11.11 -15.60
C ASN A 259 -1.79 11.20 -15.05
N ARG A 260 -1.89 11.64 -13.79
CA ARG A 260 -3.15 11.87 -13.09
C ARG A 260 -3.38 13.36 -12.86
N GLY A 261 -3.24 14.19 -13.89
CA GLY A 261 -3.71 15.59 -13.86
C GLY A 261 -2.93 16.48 -12.89
N VAL A 262 -1.62 16.31 -12.84
CA VAL A 262 -0.68 17.23 -12.17
C VAL A 262 0.23 17.81 -13.25
N ASP A 263 -0.28 18.83 -13.93
CA ASP A 263 0.27 19.37 -15.18
C ASP A 263 1.63 20.06 -14.96
N VAL A 264 2.49 20.01 -15.97
CA VAL A 264 3.76 20.74 -15.99
C VAL A 264 3.51 22.19 -16.44
N ILE A 265 3.94 23.14 -15.62
CA ILE A 265 3.82 24.58 -15.91
C ILE A 265 5.13 25.21 -16.39
N ASP A 266 6.26 24.54 -16.15
CA ASP A 266 7.57 24.99 -16.61
C ASP A 266 8.53 23.80 -16.72
N CYS A 267 9.18 23.65 -17.87
CA CYS A 267 10.07 22.54 -18.16
C CYS A 267 11.31 23.04 -18.89
N SER A 268 12.49 22.73 -18.35
CA SER A 268 13.77 23.04 -18.97
C SER A 268 14.18 22.04 -20.06
N ILE A 269 13.56 20.85 -20.07
CA ILE A 269 13.87 19.77 -21.00
C ILE A 269 13.23 20.09 -22.34
N LYS A 270 14.04 20.05 -23.41
CA LYS A 270 13.58 20.24 -24.78
C LYS A 270 13.68 18.93 -25.52
N GLU A 271 12.58 18.19 -25.52
CA GLU A 271 12.44 16.95 -26.27
C GLU A 271 11.88 17.25 -27.67
N GLU A 272 12.54 16.73 -28.71
CA GLU A 272 12.14 16.94 -30.11
C GLU A 272 11.19 15.84 -30.60
N ASN A 273 11.19 14.69 -29.91
CA ASN A 273 10.28 13.60 -30.20
C ASN A 273 8.97 13.77 -29.44
N ASP A 274 7.88 14.07 -30.16
CA ASP A 274 6.54 14.25 -29.59
C ASP A 274 6.11 13.10 -28.66
N PHE A 275 6.48 11.85 -28.95
CA PHE A 275 6.17 10.70 -28.09
C PHE A 275 6.91 10.76 -26.75
N LEU A 276 8.17 11.20 -26.74
CA LEU A 276 8.95 11.33 -25.51
C LEU A 276 8.61 12.62 -24.75
N ALA A 277 8.20 13.67 -25.47
CA ALA A 277 7.76 14.93 -24.88
C ALA A 277 6.53 14.76 -23.98
N TYR A 278 5.63 13.83 -24.34
CA TYR A 278 4.44 13.48 -23.56
C TYR A 278 4.73 13.18 -22.09
N TYR A 279 5.84 12.49 -21.78
CA TYR A 279 6.23 12.16 -20.40
C TYR A 279 6.61 13.38 -19.55
N PHE A 280 6.76 14.55 -20.16
CA PHE A 280 7.06 15.82 -19.50
C PHE A 280 5.87 16.80 -19.52
N GLU A 281 4.67 16.36 -19.90
CA GLU A 281 3.45 17.17 -19.88
C GLU A 281 2.74 17.13 -18.51
N GLU A 282 2.84 16.01 -17.79
CA GLU A 282 2.29 15.79 -16.46
C GLU A 282 3.32 15.13 -15.53
N MET A 283 3.04 15.11 -14.22
CA MET A 283 3.81 14.31 -13.28
C MET A 283 3.77 12.83 -13.67
N ASN A 284 4.95 12.32 -14.02
CA ASN A 284 5.13 10.95 -14.51
C ASN A 284 6.29 10.29 -13.74
N PHE A 285 6.10 9.03 -13.36
CA PHE A 285 7.05 8.23 -12.60
C PHE A 285 7.68 7.21 -13.53
N TRP A 286 8.80 7.58 -14.12
CA TRP A 286 9.58 6.78 -15.06
C TRP A 286 8.78 6.04 -16.15
N GLY A 287 8.14 6.79 -17.05
CA GLY A 287 7.55 6.22 -18.26
C GLY A 287 6.30 5.39 -17.96
N ASP A 288 5.39 5.97 -17.17
CA ASP A 288 4.10 5.37 -16.75
C ASP A 288 4.20 4.33 -15.61
N GLY A 289 5.18 4.47 -14.72
CA GLY A 289 5.21 3.70 -13.47
C GLY A 289 4.34 4.25 -12.35
N ASP A 290 4.33 3.51 -11.25
CA ASP A 290 3.72 3.88 -9.99
C ASP A 290 4.81 4.13 -8.93
N LEU A 291 4.74 5.28 -8.27
CA LEU A 291 5.64 5.64 -7.18
C LEU A 291 5.10 5.09 -5.85
N TYR A 292 5.85 4.18 -5.24
CA TYR A 292 5.57 3.63 -3.94
C TYR A 292 6.30 4.41 -2.85
N ILE A 293 5.59 4.69 -1.77
CA ILE A 293 6.06 5.50 -0.66
C ILE A 293 5.84 4.74 0.64
N PHE A 294 6.91 4.55 1.41
CA PHE A 294 6.89 3.90 2.72
C PHE A 294 7.54 4.79 3.76
N PHE A 295 7.03 4.77 4.99
CA PHE A 295 7.56 5.58 6.09
C PHE A 295 7.66 4.79 7.40
N GLU A 296 8.77 4.96 8.10
CA GLU A 296 8.98 4.41 9.44
C GLU A 296 8.98 5.55 10.46
N PRO A 297 7.94 5.63 11.32
CA PRO A 297 7.69 6.84 12.12
C PRO A 297 8.63 7.02 13.31
N GLU A 298 9.29 5.98 13.81
CA GLU A 298 10.17 6.12 14.97
C GLU A 298 11.57 6.64 14.61
N SER A 299 12.06 6.26 13.43
CA SER A 299 13.32 6.75 12.86
C SER A 299 13.14 7.87 11.84
N SER A 300 11.90 8.27 11.57
CA SER A 300 11.54 9.30 10.58
C SER A 300 12.12 9.03 9.20
N VAL A 301 12.19 7.76 8.76
CA VAL A 301 12.75 7.41 7.46
C VAL A 301 11.64 7.22 6.44
N LEU A 302 11.78 7.86 5.29
CA LEU A 302 11.00 7.64 4.07
C LEU A 302 11.76 6.70 3.13
N CYS A 303 11.07 5.79 2.47
CA CYS A 303 11.57 5.00 1.35
C CYS A 303 10.67 5.21 0.14
N LEU A 304 11.28 5.42 -1.02
CA LEU A 304 10.62 5.63 -2.30
C LEU A 304 11.19 4.64 -3.32
N PHE A 305 10.34 4.12 -4.21
CA PHE A 305 10.75 3.38 -5.41
C PHE A 305 9.63 3.37 -6.45
N ILE A 306 9.99 3.06 -7.70
CA ILE A 306 9.04 3.05 -8.83
C ILE A 306 8.91 1.63 -9.36
N GLN A 307 7.68 1.17 -9.61
CA GLN A 307 7.42 -0.04 -10.41
C GLN A 307 6.78 0.37 -11.74
N ILE A 308 7.27 -0.20 -12.84
CA ILE A 308 6.78 0.11 -14.19
C ILE A 308 5.56 -0.79 -14.47
N THR A 309 4.47 -0.16 -14.91
CA THR A 309 3.22 -0.83 -15.33
C THR A 309 3.28 -1.42 -16.73
#